data_AF-A0A2J4ZQD1-F1
#
_entry.id   AF-A0A2J4ZQD1-F1
#
_cell.length_a   1.000
_cell.length_b   1.000
_cell.length_c   1.000
_cell.angle_alpha   90.00
_cell.angle_beta   90.00
_cell.angle_gamma   90.00
#
_symmetry.space_group_name_H-M   'P 1'
#
loop_
_entity.id
_entity.type
_entity.pdbx_description
1 polymer ?
#
loop_
_entity_poly.entity_id
_entity_poly.type
_entity_poly.pdbx_seq_one_letter_code
_entity_poly.pdbx_strand_id
1 'polypeptide(L)'
;IIDRSPLMVAVSSGGTSPVLARLLREKLESVLPLHLGQLAHYAGQLRSRVKKQFATVGERRRFWEKLFVNDRLAQSLANEDRQAVADATEQLLTEPLDHRGEVVLVGAGPGDAGLLTLKGLQQIQQADVVVYDRLVSDDIMNLVRRDADRVFVGKRSGYHCVPQEEINQILLREAQGGKRVVRLKGGDPFIFGRGGEELETLCHAGIPFSVVPGITAASGCSAYSGIPLTHRDFAQGVRLVTGHLKTGGELDWENLAVEKQTLVFYMGLNQAPAIREKLIAHGMAADMPAAIVENGTAITQKVVTGTLEQLDILAQQMASPALIIVGRVVGLRDKLNWFSNH
;
A
#
# COMPACT_ATOMS: atom_id res chain seq x y z
N ILE A 1 1.53 25.42 14.81
CA ILE A 1 0.10 25.39 14.43
C ILE A 1 -0.04 24.36 13.33
N ILE A 2 -1.07 23.54 13.39
CA ILE A 2 -1.53 22.64 12.34
C ILE A 2 -2.87 23.19 11.87
N ASP A 3 -2.96 23.51 10.58
CA ASP A 3 -4.12 24.17 9.99
C ASP A 3 -4.96 23.15 9.20
N ARG A 4 -6.23 23.03 9.58
CA ARG A 4 -7.30 22.31 8.90
C ARG A 4 -8.57 23.17 8.93
N SER A 5 -8.43 24.47 8.66
CA SER A 5 -9.47 25.48 8.87
C SER A 5 -10.86 25.02 8.39
N PRO A 6 -11.91 25.18 9.23
CA PRO A 6 -11.93 25.94 10.48
C PRO A 6 -11.33 25.22 11.70
N LEU A 7 -10.91 23.95 11.57
CA LEU A 7 -10.24 23.23 12.65
C LEU A 7 -8.77 23.66 12.72
N MET A 8 -8.30 24.07 13.90
CA MET A 8 -6.89 24.39 14.11
C MET A 8 -6.38 23.70 15.37
N VAL A 9 -5.13 23.25 15.32
CA VAL A 9 -4.43 22.70 16.49
C VAL A 9 -3.14 23.49 16.72
N ALA A 10 -2.97 24.02 17.93
CA ALA A 10 -1.75 24.72 18.32
C ALA A 10 -0.98 23.87 19.33
N VAL A 11 0.33 23.71 19.10
CA VAL A 11 1.26 23.06 20.03
C VAL A 11 2.26 24.10 20.48
N SER A 12 2.42 24.26 21.80
CA SER A 12 3.39 25.15 22.42
C SER A 12 3.97 24.48 23.67
N SER A 13 5.23 24.75 23.94
CA SER A 13 5.93 24.37 25.18
C SER A 13 6.26 25.58 26.06
N GLY A 14 5.67 26.75 25.76
CA GLY A 14 5.99 28.00 26.47
C GLY A 14 7.47 28.43 26.33
N GLY A 15 8.14 28.00 25.27
CA GLY A 15 9.56 28.26 25.01
C GLY A 15 10.54 27.26 25.63
N THR A 16 10.08 26.35 26.49
CA THR A 16 10.97 25.41 27.21
C THR A 16 11.52 24.29 26.32
N SER A 17 10.72 23.84 25.34
CA SER A 17 11.06 22.70 24.48
C SER A 17 10.59 22.94 23.05
N PRO A 18 11.21 23.87 22.28
CA PRO A 18 10.76 24.19 20.93
C PRO A 18 10.89 22.99 19.97
N VAL A 19 11.91 22.15 20.17
CA VAL A 19 12.13 20.93 19.38
C VAL A 19 11.00 19.91 19.61
N LEU A 20 10.60 19.70 20.86
CA LEU A 20 9.47 18.80 21.18
C LEU A 20 8.16 19.30 20.55
N ALA A 21 7.89 20.60 20.62
CA ALA A 21 6.71 21.18 19.99
C ALA A 21 6.70 20.97 18.47
N ARG A 22 7.87 21.06 17.81
CA ARG A 22 8.02 20.73 16.38
C ARG A 22 7.75 19.26 16.10
N LEU A 23 8.32 18.33 16.89
CA LEU A 23 8.13 16.89 16.72
C LEU A 23 6.66 16.48 16.92
N LEU A 24 5.99 17.06 17.90
CA LEU A 24 4.55 16.85 18.12
C LEU A 24 3.72 17.42 16.96
N ARG A 25 4.08 18.59 16.44
CA ARG A 25 3.41 19.18 15.26
C ARG A 25 3.49 18.24 14.06
N GLU A 26 4.68 17.70 13.79
CA GLU A 26 4.93 16.76 12.69
C GLU A 26 4.08 15.48 12.84
N LYS A 27 3.99 14.91 14.05
CA LYS A 27 3.11 13.78 14.34
C LYS A 27 1.64 14.11 14.11
N LEU A 28 1.17 15.26 14.59
CA LEU A 28 -0.23 15.66 14.41
C LEU A 28 -0.57 15.93 12.94
N GLU A 29 0.34 16.49 12.16
CA GLU A 29 0.16 16.67 10.72
C GLU A 29 -0.03 15.34 9.98
N SER A 30 0.68 14.28 10.39
CA SER A 30 0.54 12.94 9.80
C SER A 30 -0.81 12.28 10.11
N VAL A 31 -1.38 12.56 11.30
CA VAL A 31 -2.62 11.93 11.78
C VAL A 31 -3.86 12.65 11.27
N LEU A 32 -3.82 13.98 11.13
CA LEU A 32 -4.99 14.76 10.73
C LEU A 32 -5.15 14.76 9.19
N PRO A 33 -6.24 14.18 8.64
CA PRO A 33 -6.48 14.17 7.20
C PRO A 33 -6.49 15.58 6.62
N LEU A 34 -5.99 15.73 5.39
CA LEU A 34 -5.82 17.03 4.74
C LEU A 34 -7.15 17.79 4.60
N HIS A 35 -8.21 17.09 4.21
CA HIS A 35 -9.53 17.67 3.91
C HIS A 35 -10.48 17.74 5.11
N LEU A 36 -9.99 17.51 6.33
CA LEU A 36 -10.82 17.53 7.54
C LEU A 36 -11.54 18.87 7.77
N GLY A 37 -10.94 19.97 7.33
CA GLY A 37 -11.56 21.30 7.40
C GLY A 37 -12.84 21.42 6.56
N GLN A 38 -12.88 20.78 5.40
CA GLN A 38 -14.06 20.78 4.53
C GLN A 38 -15.22 20.02 5.18
N LEU A 39 -14.93 18.86 5.79
CA LEU A 39 -15.91 18.13 6.59
C LEU A 39 -16.40 18.97 7.78
N ALA A 40 -15.51 19.66 8.49
CA ALA A 40 -15.88 20.52 9.62
C ALA A 40 -16.79 21.68 9.21
N HIS A 41 -16.51 22.33 8.07
CA HIS A 41 -17.37 23.36 7.52
C HIS A 41 -18.75 22.80 7.11
N TYR A 42 -18.75 21.67 6.38
CA TYR A 42 -19.97 21.02 5.91
C TYR A 42 -20.86 20.50 7.06
N ALA A 43 -20.25 19.98 8.13
CA ALA A 43 -20.94 19.55 9.34
C ALA A 43 -21.77 20.69 9.97
N GLY A 44 -21.30 21.93 9.89
CA GLY A 44 -22.06 23.10 10.32
C GLY A 44 -23.40 23.27 9.59
N GLN A 45 -23.42 22.97 8.29
CA GLN A 45 -24.60 23.07 7.43
C GLN A 45 -25.60 21.93 7.71
N LEU A 46 -25.12 20.73 8.04
CA LEU A 46 -25.96 19.56 8.31
C LEU A 46 -26.58 19.53 9.72
N ARG A 47 -26.13 20.38 10.64
CA ARG A 47 -26.47 20.30 12.07
C ARG A 47 -27.97 20.32 12.35
N SER A 48 -28.73 21.16 11.65
CA SER A 48 -30.19 21.28 11.81
C SER A 48 -30.90 20.02 11.34
N ARG A 49 -30.45 19.44 10.23
CA ARG A 49 -31.00 18.23 9.63
C ARG A 49 -30.74 17.00 10.49
N VAL A 50 -29.51 16.84 10.97
CA VAL A 50 -29.11 15.76 11.92
C VAL A 50 -29.94 15.82 13.20
N LYS A 51 -30.22 17.02 13.72
CA LYS A 51 -31.08 17.20 14.92
C LYS A 51 -32.53 16.80 14.68
N LYS A 52 -33.05 16.95 13.46
CA LYS A 52 -34.41 16.52 13.09
C LYS A 52 -34.49 15.00 12.91
N GLN A 53 -33.44 14.40 12.34
CA GLN A 53 -33.41 12.96 12.04
C GLN A 53 -33.15 12.11 13.29
N PHE A 54 -32.23 12.53 14.16
CA PHE A 54 -31.80 11.74 15.32
C PHE A 54 -32.21 12.43 16.62
N ALA A 55 -33.12 11.80 17.36
CA ALA A 55 -33.74 12.37 18.56
C ALA A 55 -32.78 12.42 19.75
N THR A 56 -31.96 11.39 19.93
CA THR A 56 -31.09 11.27 21.11
C THR A 56 -29.71 11.91 20.89
N VAL A 57 -29.05 12.28 22.00
CA VAL A 57 -27.66 12.79 21.94
C VAL A 57 -26.69 11.70 21.50
N GLY A 58 -26.93 10.44 21.91
CA GLY A 58 -26.10 9.29 21.55
C GLY A 58 -26.09 9.03 20.06
N GLU A 59 -27.26 9.00 19.41
CA GLU A 59 -27.39 8.81 17.96
C GLU A 59 -26.68 9.92 17.17
N ARG A 60 -26.89 11.18 17.57
CA ARG A 60 -26.21 12.32 16.94
C ARG A 60 -24.71 12.23 17.05
N ARG A 61 -24.19 11.79 18.21
CA ARG A 61 -22.75 11.58 18.41
C ARG A 61 -22.22 10.51 17.46
N ARG A 62 -22.88 9.34 17.38
CA ARG A 62 -22.49 8.25 16.47
C ARG A 62 -22.52 8.67 15.00
N PHE A 63 -23.51 9.48 14.60
CA PHE A 63 -23.58 10.07 13.27
C PHE A 63 -22.35 10.95 12.98
N TRP A 64 -22.00 11.87 13.89
CA TRP A 64 -20.84 12.73 13.69
C TRP A 64 -19.53 11.95 13.65
N GLU A 65 -19.39 10.94 14.51
CA GLU A 65 -18.26 10.02 14.46
C GLU A 65 -18.18 9.32 13.08
N LYS A 66 -19.31 8.88 12.50
CA LYS A 66 -19.37 8.29 11.15
C LYS A 66 -19.03 9.31 10.05
N LEU A 67 -19.50 10.56 10.17
CA LEU A 67 -19.28 11.60 9.17
C LEU A 67 -17.82 12.07 9.13
N PHE A 68 -17.20 12.31 10.28
CA PHE A 68 -15.83 12.85 10.34
C PHE A 68 -14.74 11.87 9.91
N VAL A 69 -15.07 10.58 9.84
CA VAL A 69 -14.18 9.52 9.33
C VAL A 69 -14.54 9.09 7.90
N ASN A 70 -15.58 9.66 7.28
CA ASN A 70 -15.98 9.28 5.94
C ASN A 70 -15.08 9.94 4.88
N ASP A 71 -14.07 9.19 4.43
CA ASP A 71 -13.09 9.67 3.46
C ASP A 71 -13.68 9.94 2.08
N ARG A 72 -14.72 9.18 1.69
CA ARG A 72 -15.41 9.39 0.41
C ARG A 72 -16.10 10.75 0.38
N LEU A 73 -16.82 11.11 1.43
CA LEU A 73 -17.45 12.42 1.57
C LEU A 73 -16.39 13.53 1.61
N ALA A 74 -15.29 13.33 2.36
CA ALA A 74 -14.19 14.28 2.40
C ALA A 74 -13.59 14.51 1.00
N GLN A 75 -13.39 13.43 0.23
CA GLN A 75 -12.85 13.50 -1.13
C GLN A 75 -13.84 14.13 -2.11
N SER A 76 -15.13 13.79 -2.04
CA SER A 76 -16.17 14.40 -2.88
C SER A 76 -16.31 15.90 -2.61
N LEU A 77 -16.20 16.33 -1.35
CA LEU A 77 -16.13 17.76 -1.00
C LEU A 77 -14.88 18.42 -1.58
N ALA A 78 -13.72 17.77 -1.50
CA ALA A 78 -12.46 18.29 -2.04
C ALA A 78 -12.47 18.39 -3.58
N ASN A 79 -13.16 17.48 -4.24
CA ASN A 79 -13.32 17.44 -5.69
C ASN A 79 -14.46 18.35 -6.19
N GLU A 80 -15.18 19.04 -5.29
CA GLU A 80 -16.36 19.86 -5.61
C GLU A 80 -17.50 19.08 -6.33
N ASP A 81 -17.56 17.76 -6.14
CA ASP A 81 -18.57 16.90 -6.74
C ASP A 81 -19.88 16.96 -5.95
N ARG A 82 -20.73 17.92 -6.30
CA ARG A 82 -22.01 18.18 -5.60
C ARG A 82 -22.94 16.97 -5.59
N GLN A 83 -22.96 16.18 -6.66
CA GLN A 83 -23.84 15.02 -6.76
C GLN A 83 -23.36 13.93 -5.80
N ALA A 84 -22.06 13.59 -5.85
CA ALA A 84 -21.50 12.59 -4.94
C ALA A 84 -21.60 13.01 -3.47
N VAL A 85 -21.46 14.30 -3.15
CA VAL A 85 -21.67 14.85 -1.80
C VAL A 85 -23.11 14.66 -1.35
N ALA A 86 -24.09 14.99 -2.20
CA ALA A 86 -25.50 14.83 -1.88
C ALA A 86 -25.83 13.35 -1.63
N ASP A 87 -25.42 12.47 -2.55
CA ASP A 87 -25.68 11.03 -2.46
C ASP A 87 -25.05 10.40 -1.21
N ALA A 88 -23.79 10.72 -0.93
CA ALA A 88 -23.09 10.24 0.27
C ALA A 88 -23.75 10.77 1.56
N THR A 89 -24.26 12.00 1.54
CA THR A 89 -24.93 12.61 2.70
C THR A 89 -26.29 11.96 2.96
N GLU A 90 -27.09 11.72 1.93
CA GLU A 90 -28.36 10.98 2.07
C GLU A 90 -28.12 9.57 2.58
N GLN A 91 -27.14 8.87 2.01
CA GLN A 91 -26.73 7.54 2.46
C GLN A 91 -26.35 7.54 3.95
N LEU A 92 -25.54 8.51 4.40
CA LEU A 92 -25.15 8.64 5.81
C LEU A 92 -26.32 8.89 6.77
N LEU A 93 -27.36 9.60 6.31
CA LEU A 93 -28.54 9.91 7.11
C LEU A 93 -29.56 8.77 7.15
N THR A 94 -29.58 7.91 6.14
CA THR A 94 -30.59 6.84 5.96
C THR A 94 -30.09 5.48 6.43
N GLU A 95 -28.80 5.19 6.28
CA GLU A 95 -28.21 3.94 6.75
C GLU A 95 -28.29 3.84 8.29
N PRO A 96 -28.40 2.61 8.84
CA PRO A 96 -28.25 2.38 10.26
C PRO A 96 -26.96 3.04 10.77
N LEU A 97 -27.03 3.73 11.90
CA LEU A 97 -25.90 4.46 12.49
C LEU A 97 -24.71 3.55 12.82
N ASP A 98 -25.00 2.27 13.05
CA ASP A 98 -24.02 1.23 13.37
C ASP A 98 -23.44 0.58 12.08
N HIS A 99 -24.05 0.81 10.90
CA HIS A 99 -23.50 0.36 9.62
C HIS A 99 -22.45 1.36 9.12
N ARG A 100 -21.18 0.97 9.15
CA ARG A 100 -20.04 1.69 8.55
C ARG A 100 -19.30 0.81 7.54
N GLY A 101 -20.04 -0.11 6.90
CA GLY A 101 -19.51 -1.13 6.01
C GLY A 101 -18.79 -0.52 4.81
N GLU A 102 -17.47 -0.54 4.84
CA GLU A 102 -16.63 -0.13 3.71
C GLU A 102 -15.35 -0.95 3.69
N VAL A 103 -14.75 -1.08 2.51
CA VAL A 103 -13.45 -1.75 2.36
C VAL A 103 -12.42 -0.78 1.80
N VAL A 104 -11.26 -0.71 2.45
CA VAL A 104 -10.14 0.09 1.97
C VAL A 104 -8.95 -0.81 1.69
N LEU A 105 -8.52 -0.89 0.43
CA LEU A 105 -7.26 -1.54 0.07
C LEU A 105 -6.12 -0.58 0.35
N VAL A 106 -5.16 -0.99 1.18
CA VAL A 106 -4.03 -0.15 1.57
C VAL A 106 -2.73 -0.86 1.22
N GLY A 107 -1.89 -0.19 0.42
CA GLY A 107 -0.51 -0.61 0.20
C GLY A 107 0.35 -0.32 1.41
N ALA A 108 0.89 -1.37 2.03
CA ALA A 108 1.72 -1.30 3.22
C ALA A 108 3.16 -0.85 2.93
N GLY A 109 3.56 -0.81 1.65
CA GLY A 109 4.96 -0.66 1.29
C GLY A 109 5.73 -1.98 1.36
N PRO A 110 7.04 -1.96 1.04
CA PRO A 110 7.84 -3.18 0.88
C PRO A 110 8.39 -3.77 2.19
N GLY A 111 8.29 -3.04 3.30
CA GLY A 111 8.75 -3.51 4.61
C GLY A 111 8.85 -2.39 5.64
N ASP A 112 9.63 -1.34 5.33
CA ASP A 112 9.83 -0.21 6.24
C ASP A 112 8.52 0.54 6.53
N ALA A 113 8.20 0.66 7.82
CA ALA A 113 7.04 1.40 8.31
C ALA A 113 7.04 2.89 7.92
N GLY A 114 8.23 3.48 7.72
CA GLY A 114 8.39 4.86 7.23
C GLY A 114 7.94 5.06 5.78
N LEU A 115 7.76 3.98 5.01
CA LEU A 115 7.26 4.01 3.63
C LEU A 115 5.74 3.88 3.53
N LEU A 116 5.04 3.70 4.66
CA LEU A 116 3.59 3.76 4.69
C LEU A 116 3.12 5.19 4.37
N THR A 117 2.17 5.32 3.47
CA THR A 117 1.62 6.64 3.15
C THR A 117 0.85 7.21 4.34
N LEU A 118 0.80 8.53 4.45
CA LEU A 118 0.02 9.20 5.50
C LEU A 118 -1.45 8.77 5.49
N LYS A 119 -2.05 8.66 4.30
CA LYS A 119 -3.41 8.15 4.15
C LYS A 119 -3.49 6.70 4.63
N GLY A 120 -2.55 5.84 4.27
CA GLY A 120 -2.52 4.44 4.72
C GLY A 120 -2.48 4.31 6.25
N LEU A 121 -1.64 5.12 6.92
CA LEU A 121 -1.59 5.20 8.38
C LEU A 121 -2.93 5.63 8.99
N GLN A 122 -3.57 6.65 8.41
CA GLN A 122 -4.89 7.12 8.87
C GLN A 122 -5.96 6.02 8.72
N GLN A 123 -5.93 5.25 7.63
CA GLN A 123 -6.88 4.15 7.40
C GLN A 123 -6.73 3.03 8.43
N ILE A 124 -5.51 2.55 8.68
CA ILE A 124 -5.28 1.45 9.64
C ILE A 124 -5.57 1.84 11.10
N GLN A 125 -5.56 3.15 11.42
CA GLN A 125 -5.94 3.67 12.73
C GLN A 125 -7.46 3.76 12.92
N GLN A 126 -8.22 3.82 11.83
CA GLN A 126 -9.69 3.90 11.84
C GLN A 126 -10.36 2.53 11.64
N ALA A 127 -9.62 1.53 11.12
CA ALA A 127 -10.13 0.20 10.81
C ALA A 127 -10.76 -0.50 12.02
N ASP A 128 -11.89 -1.16 11.79
CA ASP A 128 -12.48 -2.10 12.75
C ASP A 128 -11.89 -3.50 12.58
N VAL A 129 -11.59 -3.88 11.33
CA VAL A 129 -10.94 -5.14 10.99
C VAL A 129 -9.79 -4.86 10.02
N VAL A 130 -8.63 -5.44 10.28
CA VAL A 130 -7.49 -5.44 9.36
C VAL A 130 -7.25 -6.85 8.84
N VAL A 131 -7.45 -7.03 7.54
CA VAL A 131 -7.16 -8.27 6.81
C VAL A 131 -5.80 -8.12 6.14
N TYR A 132 -4.81 -8.90 6.58
CA TYR A 132 -3.40 -8.75 6.15
C TYR A 132 -2.78 -10.10 5.76
N ASP A 133 -1.75 -10.05 4.93
CA ASP A 133 -0.98 -11.22 4.51
C ASP A 133 0.47 -11.15 4.99
N ARG A 134 1.24 -12.20 4.69
CA ARG A 134 2.62 -12.39 5.15
C ARG A 134 3.58 -11.29 4.69
N LEU A 135 3.27 -10.55 3.63
CA LEU A 135 4.17 -9.51 3.09
C LEU A 135 4.03 -8.17 3.80
N VAL A 136 3.08 -8.03 4.72
CA VAL A 136 2.97 -6.88 5.60
C VAL A 136 3.91 -7.09 6.78
N SER A 137 4.78 -6.10 7.05
CA SER A 137 5.77 -6.19 8.13
C SER A 137 5.14 -6.04 9.52
N ASP A 138 5.80 -6.61 10.53
CA ASP A 138 5.39 -6.46 11.93
C ASP A 138 5.43 -4.99 12.38
N ASP A 139 6.38 -4.21 11.88
CA ASP A 139 6.48 -2.77 12.16
C ASP A 139 5.25 -1.99 11.69
N ILE A 140 4.68 -2.33 10.53
CA ILE A 140 3.41 -1.76 10.07
C ILE A 140 2.25 -2.26 10.95
N MET A 141 2.22 -3.55 11.29
CA MET A 141 1.15 -4.13 12.11
C MET A 141 1.11 -3.54 13.54
N ASN A 142 2.24 -3.02 14.02
CA ASN A 142 2.32 -2.28 15.29
C ASN A 142 1.64 -0.90 15.25
N LEU A 143 1.40 -0.34 14.06
CA LEU A 143 0.68 0.93 13.87
C LEU A 143 -0.84 0.77 13.78
N VAL A 144 -1.32 -0.45 13.57
CA VAL A 144 -2.75 -0.77 13.52
C VAL A 144 -3.41 -0.45 14.85
N ARG A 145 -4.65 0.07 14.80
CA ARG A 145 -5.47 0.33 15.99
C ARG A 145 -5.46 -0.88 16.95
N ARG A 146 -5.23 -0.62 18.24
CA ARG A 146 -5.08 -1.69 19.25
C ARG A 146 -6.31 -2.59 19.37
N ASP A 147 -7.49 -1.99 19.26
CA ASP A 147 -8.79 -2.67 19.40
C ASP A 147 -9.40 -3.08 18.05
N ALA A 148 -8.61 -3.12 16.97
CA ALA A 148 -9.08 -3.66 15.69
C ALA A 148 -8.87 -5.17 15.63
N ASP A 149 -9.86 -5.90 15.12
CA ASP A 149 -9.75 -7.32 14.82
C ASP A 149 -8.67 -7.52 13.74
N ARG A 150 -7.85 -8.56 13.87
CA ARG A 150 -6.76 -8.86 12.92
C ARG A 150 -6.99 -10.22 12.28
N VAL A 151 -7.14 -10.24 10.97
CA VAL A 151 -7.37 -11.47 10.19
C VAL A 151 -6.17 -11.71 9.29
N PHE A 152 -5.40 -12.76 9.60
CA PHE A 152 -4.26 -13.17 8.78
C PHE A 152 -4.71 -14.12 7.67
N VAL A 153 -4.43 -13.77 6.41
CA VAL A 153 -4.81 -14.54 5.21
C VAL A 153 -3.60 -15.06 4.42
N GLY A 154 -2.39 -14.92 4.96
CA GLY A 154 -1.16 -15.37 4.32
C GLY A 154 -0.89 -16.88 4.46
N LYS A 155 0.08 -17.39 3.69
CA LYS A 155 0.62 -18.75 3.89
C LYS A 155 1.47 -18.78 5.17
N ARG A 156 1.12 -19.62 6.15
CA ARG A 156 1.98 -19.97 7.29
C ARG A 156 2.43 -21.43 7.12
N SER A 157 3.69 -21.75 7.42
CA SER A 157 4.13 -23.16 7.46
C SER A 157 3.18 -23.96 8.36
N GLY A 158 2.53 -24.97 7.79
CA GLY A 158 1.54 -25.82 8.48
C GLY A 158 0.06 -25.48 8.24
N TYR A 159 -0.28 -24.39 7.54
CA TYR A 159 -1.66 -24.04 7.20
C TYR A 159 -1.90 -24.06 5.68
N HIS A 160 -3.04 -24.64 5.28
CA HIS A 160 -3.49 -24.64 3.88
C HIS A 160 -3.65 -23.19 3.38
N CYS A 161 -3.27 -22.96 2.12
CA CYS A 161 -3.41 -21.64 1.47
C CYS A 161 -4.88 -21.22 1.50
N VAL A 162 -5.18 -20.08 2.12
CA VAL A 162 -6.52 -19.46 2.01
C VAL A 162 -6.74 -19.16 0.53
N PRO A 163 -7.74 -19.76 -0.13
CA PRO A 163 -8.04 -19.46 -1.53
C PRO A 163 -8.42 -17.98 -1.67
N GLN A 164 -8.12 -17.39 -2.83
CA GLN A 164 -8.43 -15.97 -3.06
C GLN A 164 -9.92 -15.67 -2.86
N GLU A 165 -10.79 -16.59 -3.30
CA GLU A 165 -12.23 -16.45 -3.12
C GLU A 165 -12.61 -16.34 -1.64
N GLU A 166 -11.97 -17.10 -0.75
CA GLU A 166 -12.23 -17.02 0.68
C GLU A 166 -11.80 -15.66 1.26
N ILE A 167 -10.69 -15.09 0.79
CA ILE A 167 -10.26 -13.72 1.17
C ILE A 167 -11.33 -12.71 0.73
N ASN A 168 -11.82 -12.83 -0.51
CA ASN A 168 -12.86 -11.95 -1.03
C ASN A 168 -14.14 -12.04 -0.19
N GLN A 169 -14.53 -13.26 0.20
CA GLN A 169 -15.69 -13.49 1.07
C GLN A 169 -15.51 -12.95 2.49
N ILE A 170 -14.29 -12.99 3.06
CA ILE A 170 -13.99 -12.36 4.36
C ILE A 170 -14.21 -10.85 4.26
N LEU A 171 -13.63 -10.20 3.26
CA LEU A 171 -13.79 -8.75 3.06
C LEU A 171 -15.26 -8.37 2.91
N LEU A 172 -15.98 -9.12 2.08
CA LEU A 172 -17.41 -8.92 1.85
C LEU A 172 -18.23 -9.08 3.13
N ARG A 173 -18.03 -10.18 3.87
CA ARG A 173 -18.78 -10.50 5.08
C ARG A 173 -18.57 -9.48 6.19
N GLU A 174 -17.32 -9.09 6.45
CA GLU A 174 -17.02 -8.11 7.50
C GLU A 174 -17.61 -6.74 7.15
N ALA A 175 -17.54 -6.33 5.88
CA ALA A 175 -18.15 -5.07 5.43
C ALA A 175 -19.69 -5.11 5.48
N GLN A 176 -20.32 -6.22 5.09
CA GLN A 176 -21.78 -6.41 5.23
C GLN A 176 -22.23 -6.39 6.70
N GLY A 177 -21.37 -6.87 7.61
CA GLY A 177 -21.53 -6.72 9.05
C GLY A 177 -21.44 -5.29 9.56
N GLY A 178 -21.24 -4.30 8.68
CA GLY A 178 -21.18 -2.88 9.01
C GLY A 178 -19.81 -2.43 9.52
N LYS A 179 -18.78 -3.26 9.43
CA LYS A 179 -17.43 -2.92 9.89
C LYS A 179 -16.64 -2.15 8.83
N ARG A 180 -15.77 -1.25 9.27
CA ARG A 180 -14.76 -0.64 8.41
C ARG A 180 -13.58 -1.59 8.24
N VAL A 181 -13.45 -2.19 7.07
CA VAL A 181 -12.46 -3.21 6.76
C VAL A 181 -11.28 -2.57 6.03
N VAL A 182 -10.06 -2.83 6.51
CA VAL A 182 -8.83 -2.51 5.78
C VAL A 182 -8.18 -3.79 5.28
N ARG A 183 -8.06 -3.94 3.95
CA ARG A 183 -7.25 -4.97 3.32
C ARG A 183 -5.84 -4.43 3.14
N LEU A 184 -4.95 -4.79 4.06
CA LEU A 184 -3.56 -4.36 4.07
C LEU A 184 -2.71 -5.32 3.25
N LYS A 185 -2.04 -4.81 2.22
CA LYS A 185 -1.32 -5.60 1.21
C LYS A 185 0.13 -5.16 1.13
N GLY A 186 1.07 -6.09 1.09
CA GLY A 186 2.49 -5.78 0.90
C GLY A 186 2.74 -5.07 -0.44
N GLY A 187 3.59 -4.04 -0.42
CA GLY A 187 3.87 -3.21 -1.60
C GLY A 187 2.70 -2.31 -1.99
N ASP A 188 2.26 -2.43 -3.23
CA ASP A 188 1.13 -1.69 -3.80
C ASP A 188 -0.05 -2.62 -4.11
N PRO A 189 -1.32 -2.22 -3.86
CA PRO A 189 -2.48 -3.09 -4.05
C PRO A 189 -2.68 -3.61 -5.48
N PHE A 190 -2.27 -2.83 -6.49
CA PHE A 190 -2.53 -3.11 -7.90
C PHE A 190 -1.31 -3.57 -8.70
N ILE A 191 -0.12 -3.56 -8.11
CA ILE A 191 1.08 -4.14 -8.73
C ILE A 191 1.29 -5.56 -8.22
N PHE A 192 0.85 -6.54 -9.02
CA PHE A 192 0.92 -7.99 -8.71
C PHE A 192 0.27 -8.40 -7.38
N GLY A 193 -0.54 -7.54 -6.78
CA GLY A 193 -1.21 -7.77 -5.50
C GLY A 193 -2.59 -8.41 -5.59
N ARG A 194 -3.15 -8.59 -6.80
CA ARG A 194 -4.54 -9.08 -7.03
C ARG A 194 -5.63 -8.20 -6.42
N GLY A 195 -5.35 -6.92 -6.16
CA GLY A 195 -6.34 -6.00 -5.59
C GLY A 195 -7.58 -5.80 -6.47
N GLY A 196 -7.44 -5.92 -7.81
CA GLY A 196 -8.58 -5.83 -8.73
C GLY A 196 -9.62 -6.91 -8.49
N GLU A 197 -9.18 -8.18 -8.36
CA GLU A 197 -10.07 -9.33 -8.09
C GLU A 197 -10.83 -9.15 -6.78
N GLU A 198 -10.17 -8.63 -5.73
CA GLU A 198 -10.80 -8.36 -4.42
C GLU A 198 -11.90 -7.29 -4.53
N LEU A 199 -11.68 -6.24 -5.32
CA LEU A 199 -12.63 -5.14 -5.49
C LEU A 199 -13.80 -5.46 -6.42
N GLU A 200 -13.58 -6.30 -7.43
CA GLU A 200 -14.65 -6.76 -8.32
C GLU A 200 -15.76 -7.46 -7.51
N THR A 201 -15.41 -8.34 -6.57
CA THR A 201 -16.39 -8.99 -5.68
C THR A 201 -17.21 -7.97 -4.88
N LEU A 202 -16.58 -6.91 -4.37
CA LEU A 202 -17.23 -5.86 -3.57
C LEU A 202 -18.15 -4.99 -4.42
N CYS A 203 -17.73 -4.69 -5.66
CA CYS A 203 -18.53 -3.95 -6.62
C CYS A 203 -19.86 -4.67 -6.90
N HIS A 204 -19.83 -5.99 -7.15
CA HIS A 204 -21.04 -6.79 -7.39
C HIS A 204 -21.99 -6.80 -6.18
N ALA A 205 -21.46 -6.68 -4.97
CA ALA A 205 -22.25 -6.65 -3.74
C ALA A 205 -22.68 -5.24 -3.29
N GLY A 206 -22.34 -4.20 -4.06
CA GLY A 206 -22.66 -2.81 -3.71
C GLY A 206 -21.95 -2.28 -2.46
N ILE A 207 -20.82 -2.89 -2.07
CA ILE A 207 -20.03 -2.44 -0.93
C ILE A 207 -19.15 -1.25 -1.34
N PRO A 208 -19.22 -0.11 -0.64
CA PRO A 208 -18.31 1.01 -0.88
C PRO A 208 -16.86 0.59 -0.66
N PHE A 209 -15.98 0.97 -1.59
CA PHE A 209 -14.55 0.73 -1.43
C PHE A 209 -13.69 1.90 -1.91
N SER A 210 -12.45 1.94 -1.41
CA SER A 210 -11.42 2.85 -1.89
C SER A 210 -10.04 2.20 -1.86
N VAL A 211 -9.08 2.82 -2.55
CA VAL A 211 -7.71 2.31 -2.65
C VAL A 211 -6.73 3.40 -2.23
N VAL A 212 -5.78 3.03 -1.38
CA VAL A 212 -4.62 3.82 -1.02
C VAL A 212 -3.39 3.14 -1.61
N PRO A 213 -2.74 3.75 -2.61
CA PRO A 213 -1.55 3.16 -3.21
C PRO A 213 -0.40 3.08 -2.20
N GLY A 214 0.50 2.15 -2.42
CA GLY A 214 1.69 1.94 -1.60
C GLY A 214 2.97 2.08 -2.40
N ILE A 215 4.10 2.19 -1.69
CA ILE A 215 5.41 2.08 -2.35
C ILE A 215 5.58 0.63 -2.79
N THR A 216 5.60 0.41 -4.11
CA THR A 216 5.81 -0.93 -4.65
C THR A 216 7.24 -1.42 -4.41
N ALA A 217 7.43 -2.75 -4.40
CA ALA A 217 8.72 -3.35 -4.08
C ALA A 217 9.85 -2.88 -5.02
N ALA A 218 9.56 -2.66 -6.30
CA ALA A 218 10.54 -2.15 -7.26
C ALA A 218 11.07 -0.76 -6.85
N SER A 219 10.19 0.17 -6.47
CA SER A 219 10.59 1.50 -6.03
C SER A 219 11.40 1.46 -4.73
N GLY A 220 10.94 0.68 -3.74
CA GLY A 220 11.65 0.53 -2.47
C GLY A 220 13.02 -0.12 -2.64
N CYS A 221 13.08 -1.29 -3.29
CA CYS A 221 14.33 -2.00 -3.55
C CYS A 221 15.28 -1.15 -4.37
N SER A 222 14.80 -0.43 -5.39
CA SER A 222 15.64 0.48 -6.19
C SER A 222 16.30 1.54 -5.32
N ALA A 223 15.52 2.27 -4.53
CA ALA A 223 16.01 3.35 -3.70
C ALA A 223 16.99 2.85 -2.62
N TYR A 224 16.67 1.74 -1.95
CA TYR A 224 17.45 1.22 -0.82
C TYR A 224 18.63 0.32 -1.23
N SER A 225 18.73 -0.09 -2.50
CA SER A 225 19.88 -0.85 -3.01
C SER A 225 20.91 0.02 -3.74
N GLY A 226 20.63 1.31 -3.95
CA GLY A 226 21.47 2.19 -4.78
C GLY A 226 21.37 1.87 -6.28
N ILE A 227 20.32 1.17 -6.72
CA ILE A 227 20.11 0.79 -8.13
C ILE A 227 18.91 1.57 -8.66
N PRO A 228 19.09 2.76 -9.25
CA PRO A 228 17.97 3.52 -9.81
C PRO A 228 17.35 2.75 -10.99
N LEU A 229 16.03 2.67 -11.07
CA LEU A 229 15.37 1.94 -12.17
C LEU A 229 15.60 2.60 -13.54
N THR A 230 15.89 3.90 -13.57
CA THR A 230 16.24 4.64 -14.78
C THR A 230 17.52 5.45 -14.58
N HIS A 231 18.28 5.57 -15.66
CA HIS A 231 19.41 6.48 -15.76
C HIS A 231 19.54 6.88 -17.23
N ARG A 232 19.84 8.16 -17.51
CA ARG A 232 19.77 8.73 -18.87
C ARG A 232 20.56 7.91 -19.89
N ASP A 233 21.72 7.41 -19.50
CA ASP A 233 22.64 6.68 -20.37
C ASP A 233 22.33 5.18 -20.48
N PHE A 234 21.44 4.64 -19.64
CA PHE A 234 21.29 3.18 -19.47
C PHE A 234 19.91 2.64 -19.79
N ALA A 235 18.83 3.33 -19.40
CA ALA A 235 17.48 2.81 -19.54
C ALA A 235 16.48 3.90 -19.91
N GLN A 236 15.73 3.66 -20.99
CA GLN A 236 14.63 4.51 -21.47
C GLN A 236 13.27 4.01 -20.98
N GLY A 237 13.21 2.80 -20.44
CA GLY A 237 12.01 2.19 -19.89
C GLY A 237 12.31 1.27 -18.72
N VAL A 238 11.29 1.05 -17.90
CA VAL A 238 11.30 0.11 -16.78
C VAL A 238 10.18 -0.88 -17.00
N ARG A 239 10.47 -2.17 -16.83
CA ARG A 239 9.46 -3.21 -16.96
C ARG A 239 9.34 -4.00 -15.66
N LEU A 240 8.14 -4.01 -15.11
CA LEU A 240 7.79 -4.84 -13.96
C LEU A 240 7.16 -6.13 -14.50
N VAL A 241 7.75 -7.27 -14.16
CA VAL A 241 7.38 -8.58 -14.72
C VAL A 241 7.14 -9.55 -13.57
N THR A 242 6.16 -10.44 -13.70
CA THR A 242 6.02 -11.57 -12.77
C THR A 242 6.76 -12.79 -13.32
N GLY A 243 7.61 -13.41 -12.50
CA GLY A 243 8.24 -14.70 -12.81
C GLY A 243 7.27 -15.88 -12.64
N HIS A 244 6.14 -15.67 -11.96
CA HIS A 244 5.09 -16.67 -11.79
C HIS A 244 3.87 -16.28 -12.63
N LEU A 245 3.69 -16.97 -13.76
CA LEU A 245 2.51 -16.81 -14.61
C LEU A 245 1.36 -17.69 -14.11
N LYS A 246 0.12 -17.20 -14.28
CA LYS A 246 -1.08 -18.02 -14.15
C LYS A 246 -0.98 -19.17 -15.17
N THR A 247 -1.32 -20.39 -14.76
CA THR A 247 -1.25 -21.62 -15.56
C THR A 247 -1.67 -21.39 -17.01
N GLY A 248 -0.73 -21.56 -17.96
CA GLY A 248 -0.97 -21.51 -19.41
C GLY A 248 -0.40 -20.30 -20.17
N GLY A 249 0.16 -19.30 -19.49
CA GLY A 249 0.87 -18.19 -20.16
C GLY A 249 2.37 -18.45 -20.34
N GLU A 250 2.97 -17.88 -21.39
CA GLU A 250 4.43 -17.74 -21.54
C GLU A 250 4.81 -16.26 -21.56
N LEU A 251 5.99 -15.92 -21.04
CA LEU A 251 6.52 -14.56 -21.14
C LEU A 251 7.02 -14.31 -22.57
N ASP A 252 6.82 -13.09 -23.05
CA ASP A 252 7.42 -12.64 -24.31
C ASP A 252 8.92 -12.34 -24.11
N TRP A 253 9.73 -13.39 -24.18
CA TRP A 253 11.17 -13.33 -23.90
C TRP A 253 11.94 -12.48 -24.91
N GLU A 254 11.52 -12.48 -26.18
CA GLU A 254 12.10 -11.63 -27.22
C GLU A 254 11.95 -10.15 -26.84
N ASN A 255 10.75 -9.75 -26.42
CA ASN A 255 10.48 -8.38 -26.01
C ASN A 255 11.17 -8.01 -24.69
N LEU A 256 11.38 -8.98 -23.80
CA LEU A 256 12.15 -8.79 -22.56
C LEU A 256 13.66 -8.63 -22.81
N ALA A 257 14.21 -9.23 -23.86
CA ALA A 257 15.64 -9.17 -24.16
C ALA A 257 16.09 -7.86 -24.84
N VAL A 258 15.15 -7.00 -25.26
CA VAL A 258 15.46 -5.70 -25.89
C VAL A 258 16.40 -4.87 -25.02
N GLU A 259 17.37 -4.20 -25.65
CA GLU A 259 18.34 -3.34 -24.97
C GLU A 259 17.71 -2.06 -24.36
N LYS A 260 18.49 -1.34 -23.54
CA LYS A 260 18.12 -0.01 -22.99
C LYS A 260 16.84 0.00 -22.13
N GLN A 261 16.54 -1.11 -21.46
CA GLN A 261 15.50 -1.19 -20.43
C GLN A 261 16.05 -1.78 -19.14
N THR A 262 15.38 -1.47 -18.03
CA THR A 262 15.59 -2.13 -16.74
C THR A 262 14.45 -3.11 -16.50
N LEU A 263 14.78 -4.40 -16.36
CA LEU A 263 13.82 -5.44 -16.02
C LEU A 263 13.77 -5.64 -14.51
N VAL A 264 12.58 -5.71 -13.94
CA VAL A 264 12.37 -6.00 -12.52
C VAL A 264 11.40 -7.18 -12.40
N PHE A 265 11.92 -8.34 -12.02
CA PHE A 265 11.12 -9.56 -11.85
C PHE A 265 10.65 -9.72 -10.41
N TYR A 266 9.33 -9.72 -10.25
CA TYR A 266 8.60 -10.10 -9.04
C TYR A 266 8.41 -11.60 -9.01
N MET A 267 8.48 -12.19 -7.81
CA MET A 267 8.24 -13.64 -7.63
C MET A 267 9.10 -14.51 -8.56
N GLY A 268 10.29 -14.03 -8.95
CA GLY A 268 11.15 -14.66 -9.96
C GLY A 268 12.28 -15.50 -9.40
N LEU A 269 12.47 -15.55 -8.07
CA LEU A 269 13.63 -16.19 -7.45
C LEU A 269 13.76 -17.68 -7.82
N ASN A 270 12.65 -18.43 -7.78
CA ASN A 270 12.63 -19.84 -8.17
C ASN A 270 12.79 -20.04 -9.69
N GLN A 271 12.53 -18.99 -10.48
CA GLN A 271 12.64 -18.99 -11.94
C GLN A 271 13.95 -18.38 -12.43
N ALA A 272 14.86 -17.98 -11.53
CA ALA A 272 16.14 -17.37 -11.89
C ALA A 272 16.93 -18.18 -12.96
N PRO A 273 17.04 -19.52 -12.88
CA PRO A 273 17.72 -20.29 -13.94
C PRO A 273 17.03 -20.16 -15.31
N ALA A 274 15.70 -20.23 -15.34
CA ALA A 274 14.92 -20.11 -16.58
C ALA A 274 14.96 -18.68 -17.15
N ILE A 275 14.92 -17.66 -16.28
CA ILE A 275 15.05 -16.25 -16.67
C ILE A 275 16.42 -16.03 -17.33
N ARG A 276 17.50 -16.53 -16.73
CA ARG A 276 18.86 -16.47 -17.31
C ARG A 276 18.87 -17.09 -18.70
N GLU A 277 18.49 -18.36 -18.80
CA GLU A 277 18.57 -19.14 -20.04
C GLU A 277 17.77 -18.45 -21.16
N LYS A 278 16.54 -18.06 -20.87
CA LYS A 278 15.66 -17.44 -21.87
C LYS A 278 16.14 -16.06 -22.29
N LEU A 279 16.58 -15.19 -21.38
CA LEU A 279 17.07 -13.86 -21.76
C LEU A 279 18.33 -13.95 -22.63
N ILE A 280 19.28 -14.83 -22.29
CA ILE A 280 20.50 -15.04 -23.09
C ILE A 280 20.16 -15.63 -24.45
N ALA A 281 19.27 -16.64 -24.49
CA ALA A 281 18.83 -17.25 -25.75
C ALA A 281 18.16 -16.25 -26.72
N HIS A 282 17.54 -15.19 -26.20
CA HIS A 282 16.91 -14.12 -26.99
C HIS A 282 17.82 -12.91 -27.20
N GLY A 283 19.12 -13.04 -26.97
CA GLY A 283 20.13 -12.05 -27.37
C GLY A 283 20.53 -11.05 -26.29
N MET A 284 20.08 -11.19 -25.05
CA MET A 284 20.61 -10.38 -23.95
C MET A 284 22.04 -10.83 -23.61
N ALA A 285 22.97 -9.89 -23.49
CA ALA A 285 24.37 -10.19 -23.20
C ALA A 285 24.53 -10.90 -21.84
N ALA A 286 25.32 -11.98 -21.79
CA ALA A 286 25.55 -12.76 -20.57
C ALA A 286 26.27 -11.96 -19.46
N ASP A 287 27.04 -10.93 -19.84
CA ASP A 287 27.70 -9.99 -18.94
C ASP A 287 26.79 -8.85 -18.47
N MET A 288 25.50 -8.83 -18.87
CA MET A 288 24.54 -7.83 -18.45
C MET A 288 24.47 -7.79 -16.91
N PRO A 289 24.64 -6.62 -16.27
CA PRO A 289 24.57 -6.52 -14.82
C PRO A 289 23.20 -6.96 -14.28
N ALA A 290 23.25 -7.75 -13.21
CA ALA A 290 22.06 -8.25 -12.51
C ALA A 290 22.24 -8.13 -10.99
N ALA A 291 21.13 -7.91 -10.29
CA ALA A 291 21.07 -7.85 -8.84
C ALA A 291 19.86 -8.60 -8.30
N ILE A 292 19.98 -9.12 -7.08
CA ILE A 292 18.85 -9.64 -6.33
C ILE A 292 18.78 -8.89 -5.01
N VAL A 293 17.60 -8.32 -4.71
CA VAL A 293 17.32 -7.59 -3.47
C VAL A 293 16.31 -8.39 -2.67
N GLU A 294 16.74 -8.99 -1.56
CA GLU A 294 15.88 -9.68 -0.59
C GLU A 294 15.49 -8.71 0.54
N ASN A 295 14.25 -8.82 1.01
CA ASN A 295 13.71 -8.02 2.12
C ASN A 295 13.98 -6.52 1.94
N GLY A 296 13.77 -6.00 0.74
CA GLY A 296 14.08 -4.61 0.41
C GLY A 296 13.47 -3.63 1.40
N THR A 297 14.23 -2.59 1.77
CA THR A 297 13.90 -1.56 2.78
C THR A 297 13.89 -2.02 4.24
N ALA A 298 13.80 -3.32 4.51
CA ALA A 298 13.86 -3.83 5.87
C ALA A 298 15.29 -3.73 6.45
N ILE A 299 15.39 -3.75 7.78
CA ILE A 299 16.67 -3.83 8.49
C ILE A 299 17.43 -5.14 8.21
N THR A 300 16.80 -6.13 7.60
CA THR A 300 17.40 -7.39 7.17
C THR A 300 17.61 -7.44 5.65
N GLN A 301 17.61 -6.29 4.97
CA GLN A 301 17.82 -6.22 3.53
C GLN A 301 19.17 -6.85 3.16
N LYS A 302 19.14 -7.73 2.16
CA LYS A 302 20.33 -8.29 1.54
C LYS A 302 20.32 -7.97 0.06
N VAL A 303 21.48 -7.61 -0.47
CA VAL A 303 21.63 -7.42 -1.91
C VAL A 303 22.90 -8.09 -2.41
N VAL A 304 22.72 -8.91 -3.43
CA VAL A 304 23.79 -9.55 -4.19
C VAL A 304 23.78 -9.03 -5.62
N THR A 305 24.95 -8.82 -6.19
CA THR A 305 25.13 -8.33 -7.56
C THR A 305 26.13 -9.19 -8.33
N GLY A 306 25.94 -9.28 -9.62
CA GLY A 306 26.83 -9.98 -10.55
C GLY A 306 26.37 -9.74 -11.97
N THR A 307 26.54 -10.76 -12.82
CA THR A 307 26.05 -10.73 -14.21
C THR A 307 24.84 -11.63 -14.40
N LEU A 308 24.16 -11.49 -15.54
CA LEU A 308 23.06 -12.35 -15.95
C LEU A 308 23.48 -13.83 -15.99
N GLU A 309 24.69 -14.12 -16.46
CA GLU A 309 25.28 -15.47 -16.45
C GLU A 309 25.26 -16.13 -15.07
N GLN A 310 25.45 -15.33 -14.01
CA GLN A 310 25.56 -15.79 -12.62
C GLN A 310 24.22 -15.80 -11.88
N LEU A 311 23.11 -15.47 -12.54
CA LEU A 311 21.83 -15.18 -11.88
C LEU A 311 21.30 -16.36 -11.03
N ASP A 312 21.52 -17.60 -11.45
CA ASP A 312 21.15 -18.81 -10.71
C ASP A 312 21.99 -18.98 -9.42
N ILE A 313 23.30 -18.73 -9.50
CA ILE A 313 24.21 -18.78 -8.35
C ILE A 313 23.87 -17.67 -7.34
N LEU A 314 23.54 -16.47 -7.83
CA LEU A 314 23.08 -15.37 -6.98
C LEU A 314 21.76 -15.72 -6.29
N ALA A 315 20.82 -16.34 -7.01
CA ALA A 315 19.50 -16.70 -6.47
C ALA A 315 19.57 -17.73 -5.34
N GLN A 316 20.52 -18.67 -5.39
CA GLN A 316 20.73 -19.67 -4.33
C GLN A 316 21.16 -19.07 -2.98
N GLN A 317 21.68 -17.84 -2.97
CA GLN A 317 22.13 -17.14 -1.76
C GLN A 317 21.01 -16.36 -1.07
N MET A 318 19.83 -16.31 -1.67
CA MET A 318 18.75 -15.40 -1.30
C MET A 318 17.48 -16.17 -0.95
N ALA A 319 16.64 -15.56 -0.11
CA ALA A 319 15.32 -16.08 0.23
C ALA A 319 14.21 -15.13 -0.22
N SER A 320 12.99 -15.65 -0.31
CA SER A 320 11.81 -14.83 -0.60
C SER A 320 11.31 -14.10 0.66
N PRO A 321 10.82 -12.85 0.55
CA PRO A 321 10.58 -12.09 -0.68
C PRO A 321 11.85 -11.42 -1.24
N ALA A 322 12.06 -11.58 -2.55
CA ALA A 322 13.16 -10.94 -3.27
C ALA A 322 12.72 -10.46 -4.67
N LEU A 323 13.40 -9.41 -5.16
CA LEU A 323 13.30 -8.93 -6.54
C LEU A 323 14.60 -9.19 -7.29
N ILE A 324 14.48 -9.59 -8.55
CA ILE A 324 15.60 -9.63 -9.48
C ILE A 324 15.56 -8.38 -10.36
N ILE A 325 16.66 -7.65 -10.44
CA ILE A 325 16.82 -6.47 -11.29
C ILE A 325 17.89 -6.79 -12.34
N VAL A 326 17.56 -6.67 -13.62
CA VAL A 326 18.49 -6.88 -14.73
C VAL A 326 18.57 -5.61 -15.57
N GLY A 327 19.79 -5.11 -15.78
CA GLY A 327 20.05 -3.93 -16.59
C GLY A 327 21.30 -3.17 -16.17
N ARG A 328 21.85 -2.37 -17.09
CA ARG A 328 23.11 -1.62 -16.87
C ARG A 328 23.08 -0.69 -15.65
N VAL A 329 21.90 -0.26 -15.20
CA VAL A 329 21.72 0.55 -13.99
C VAL A 329 22.23 -0.12 -12.71
N VAL A 330 22.34 -1.46 -12.67
CA VAL A 330 22.89 -2.18 -11.51
C VAL A 330 24.34 -1.76 -11.22
N GLY A 331 25.11 -1.43 -12.26
CA GLY A 331 26.49 -0.94 -12.10
C GLY A 331 26.61 0.42 -11.38
N LEU A 332 25.51 1.14 -11.16
CA LEU A 332 25.51 2.38 -10.38
C LEU A 332 25.57 2.14 -8.87
N ARG A 333 25.27 0.92 -8.41
CA ARG A 333 25.26 0.57 -6.98
C ARG A 333 26.57 0.92 -6.28
N ASP A 334 27.70 0.66 -6.91
CA ASP A 334 29.03 0.92 -6.32
C ASP A 334 29.23 2.39 -5.93
N LYS A 335 28.53 3.31 -6.61
CA LYS A 335 28.58 4.76 -6.34
C LYS A 335 27.44 5.25 -5.47
N LEU A 336 26.28 4.60 -5.53
CA LEU A 336 25.02 5.10 -4.97
C LEU A 336 24.54 4.32 -3.75
N ASN A 337 25.21 3.23 -3.36
CA ASN A 337 24.84 2.48 -2.17
C ASN A 337 24.98 3.33 -0.91
N TRP A 338 23.87 3.56 -0.21
CA TRP A 338 23.81 4.38 1.01
C TRP A 338 23.20 3.63 2.20
N PHE A 339 22.47 2.54 1.94
CA PHE A 339 21.82 1.72 2.97
C PHE A 339 22.72 0.55 3.38
N SER A 340 22.56 0.06 4.62
CA SER A 340 23.35 -1.06 5.13
C SER A 340 23.08 -2.34 4.32
N ASN A 341 24.13 -3.14 4.10
CA ASN A 341 24.03 -4.47 3.51
C ASN A 341 24.27 -5.50 4.62
N HIS A 342 23.40 -6.50 4.74
CA HIS A 342 23.46 -7.55 5.76
C HIS A 342 23.87 -8.90 5.20
#